data_AF-A0A355CK85-F1
#
_entry.id   AF-A0A355CK85-F1
#
_cell.length_a   1.000
_cell.length_b   1.000
_cell.length_c   1.000
_cell.angle_alpha   90.00
_cell.angle_beta   90.00
_cell.angle_gamma   90.00
#
_symmetry.space_group_name_H-M   'P 1'
#
loop_
_entity.id
_entity.type
_entity.pdbx_description
1 polymer ?
#
loop_
_entity_poly.entity_id
_entity_poly.type
_entity_poly.pdbx_seq_one_letter_code
_entity_poly.pdbx_strand_id
1 'polypeptide(L)'
;MIEYISNLANIISIRPYPLLFATISGSHLYGFHSPDSDFDLRGVHILPLPEVIGLISGEETIEFSEIREGLELDLVTHDIKKFFDLLLRRNGYVLEQLYSPLIVYTTPEHEELKAIASNCITKHHSHHYLGFAHNQWKLFEKEQPRRVKPLLYVFRVLLTGIHLMQTGEIEANLVKLNEKFQLSYIPDLIARKLEGEEKSVLEDADIEFYRQECDRLVNLLEEASSTSHLPSNPDAKVALNELLIKVRMASV
;
A
#
# COMPACT_ATOMS: atom_id res chain seq x y z
N MET A 1 -0.48 -8.27 -19.09
CA MET A 1 0.00 -7.17 -18.21
C MET A 1 0.19 -5.86 -18.97
N ILE A 2 0.98 -5.83 -20.05
CA ILE A 2 1.25 -4.59 -20.82
C ILE A 2 -0.02 -3.99 -21.45
N GLU A 3 -0.87 -4.80 -22.07
CA GLU A 3 -2.12 -4.32 -22.69
C GLU A 3 -3.13 -3.77 -21.65
N TYR A 4 -3.17 -4.37 -20.47
CA TYR A 4 -3.98 -3.89 -19.33
C TYR A 4 -3.47 -2.55 -18.82
N ILE A 5 -2.16 -2.37 -18.63
CA ILE A 5 -1.57 -1.11 -18.16
C ILE A 5 -1.87 0.03 -19.14
N SER A 6 -1.81 -0.23 -20.44
CA SER A 6 -2.16 0.76 -21.47
C SER A 6 -3.64 1.19 -21.39
N ASN A 7 -4.56 0.27 -21.09
CA ASN A 7 -5.99 0.61 -20.90
C ASN A 7 -6.19 1.45 -19.63
N LEU A 8 -5.55 1.06 -18.52
CA LEU A 8 -5.57 1.82 -17.27
C LEU A 8 -5.02 3.25 -17.44
N ALA A 9 -3.94 3.42 -18.22
CA ALA A 9 -3.36 4.73 -18.54
C ALA A 9 -4.35 5.66 -19.28
N ASN A 10 -5.20 5.10 -20.15
CA ASN A 10 -6.25 5.86 -20.81
C ASN A 10 -7.41 6.24 -19.88
N ILE A 11 -7.72 5.42 -18.87
CA ILE A 11 -8.78 5.72 -17.90
C ILE A 11 -8.36 6.88 -16.98
N ILE A 12 -7.09 6.89 -16.58
CA ILE A 12 -6.53 7.95 -15.71
C ILE A 12 -6.19 9.25 -16.46
N SER A 13 -6.15 9.26 -17.80
CA SER A 13 -5.89 10.50 -18.56
C SER A 13 -7.10 11.45 -18.58
N ILE A 14 -8.29 10.96 -18.21
CA ILE A 14 -9.55 11.73 -18.17
C ILE A 14 -9.66 12.53 -16.84
N ARG A 15 -8.64 12.47 -15.97
CA ARG A 15 -8.69 13.10 -14.64
C ARG A 15 -8.64 14.63 -14.71
N PRO A 16 -9.26 15.32 -13.74
CA PRO A 16 -9.33 16.78 -13.73
C PRO A 16 -7.98 17.46 -13.45
N TYR A 17 -7.02 16.74 -12.87
CA TYR A 17 -5.70 17.26 -12.50
C TYR A 17 -4.57 16.38 -13.04
N PRO A 18 -3.40 16.97 -13.35
CA PRO A 18 -2.23 16.19 -13.73
C PRO A 18 -1.78 15.29 -12.57
N LEU A 19 -1.32 14.09 -12.93
CA LEU A 19 -0.78 13.12 -11.98
C LEU A 19 0.74 13.28 -11.87
N LEU A 20 1.28 13.03 -10.67
CA LEU A 20 2.71 12.80 -10.45
C LEU A 20 3.04 11.32 -10.63
N PHE A 21 2.19 10.44 -10.08
CA PHE A 21 2.24 9.01 -10.36
C PHE A 21 0.88 8.35 -10.12
N ALA A 22 0.70 7.16 -10.70
CA ALA A 22 -0.34 6.21 -10.34
C ALA A 22 0.22 4.79 -10.41
N THR A 23 -0.07 3.98 -9.40
CA THR A 23 0.40 2.61 -9.25
C THR A 23 -0.76 1.68 -8.91
N ILE A 24 -0.60 0.40 -9.20
CA ILE A 24 -1.50 -0.64 -8.71
C ILE A 24 -1.15 -0.97 -7.25
N SER A 25 -2.19 -1.07 -6.43
CA SER A 25 -2.16 -1.49 -5.04
C SER A 25 -3.01 -2.77 -4.87
N GLY A 26 -3.47 -3.04 -3.64
CA GLY A 26 -4.41 -4.13 -3.39
C GLY A 26 -3.85 -5.51 -3.72
N SER A 27 -4.73 -6.48 -3.91
CA SER A 27 -4.36 -7.89 -4.05
C SER A 27 -3.33 -8.17 -5.16
N HIS A 28 -3.29 -7.33 -6.20
CA HIS A 28 -2.31 -7.38 -7.28
C HIS A 28 -0.89 -7.06 -6.79
N LEU A 29 -0.71 -5.93 -6.08
CA LEU A 29 0.56 -5.59 -5.43
C LEU A 29 0.93 -6.66 -4.40
N TYR A 30 -0.07 -7.20 -3.72
CA TYR A 30 0.11 -8.03 -2.53
C TYR A 30 0.46 -9.48 -2.85
N GLY A 31 0.31 -9.90 -4.11
CA GLY A 31 0.72 -11.22 -4.59
C GLY A 31 -0.35 -12.31 -4.45
N PHE A 32 -1.61 -11.93 -4.21
CA PHE A 32 -2.72 -12.87 -4.07
C PHE A 32 -3.97 -12.36 -4.79
N HIS A 33 -3.86 -11.75 -5.97
CA HIS A 33 -5.02 -11.40 -6.81
C HIS A 33 -5.64 -12.65 -7.44
N SER A 34 -6.96 -12.68 -7.53
CA SER A 34 -7.75 -13.70 -8.23
C SER A 34 -8.27 -13.10 -9.55
N PRO A 35 -8.78 -13.92 -10.49
CA PRO A 35 -9.25 -13.42 -11.79
C PRO A 35 -10.36 -12.35 -11.71
N ASP A 36 -11.12 -12.34 -10.62
CA ASP A 36 -12.21 -11.43 -10.29
C ASP A 36 -11.78 -10.27 -9.38
N SER A 37 -10.47 -10.10 -9.12
CA SER A 37 -10.00 -9.01 -8.26
C SER A 37 -10.06 -7.65 -8.96
N ASP A 38 -10.54 -6.66 -8.21
CA ASP A 38 -10.56 -5.26 -8.62
C ASP A 38 -9.14 -4.70 -8.79
N PHE A 39 -9.01 -3.73 -9.70
CA PHE A 39 -7.81 -2.94 -9.88
C PHE A 39 -7.83 -1.73 -8.94
N ASP A 40 -7.26 -1.90 -7.75
CA ASP A 40 -6.95 -0.81 -6.84
C ASP A 40 -5.83 0.07 -7.41
N LEU A 41 -6.16 1.25 -7.96
CA LEU A 41 -5.20 2.26 -8.37
C LEU A 41 -5.03 3.31 -7.29
N ARG A 42 -3.78 3.64 -6.99
CA ARG A 42 -3.43 4.65 -5.99
C ARG A 42 -2.37 5.59 -6.55
N GLY A 43 -2.54 6.88 -6.32
CA GLY A 43 -1.67 7.87 -6.93
C GLY A 43 -1.66 9.23 -6.27
N VAL A 44 -0.91 10.13 -6.90
CA VAL A 44 -0.77 11.51 -6.48
C VAL A 44 -1.15 12.42 -7.63
N HIS A 45 -2.08 13.33 -7.38
CA HIS A 45 -2.41 14.43 -8.30
C HIS A 45 -1.80 15.74 -7.80
N ILE A 46 -1.69 16.70 -8.70
CA ILE A 46 -1.13 18.03 -8.40
C ILE A 46 -2.26 19.05 -8.57
N LEU A 47 -2.73 19.62 -7.46
CA LEU A 47 -3.65 20.75 -7.54
C LEU A 47 -2.94 21.97 -8.14
N PRO A 48 -3.60 22.71 -9.04
CA PRO A 48 -3.02 23.91 -9.63
C PRO A 48 -2.86 25.00 -8.57
N LEU A 49 -1.84 25.84 -8.72
CA LEU A 49 -1.48 26.84 -7.72
C LEU A 49 -2.67 27.73 -7.27
N PRO A 50 -3.54 28.25 -8.17
CA PRO A 50 -4.70 29.05 -7.77
C PRO A 50 -5.68 28.33 -6.82
N GLU A 51 -5.84 27.01 -6.96
CA GLU A 51 -6.72 26.20 -6.09
C GLU A 51 -6.06 25.85 -4.75
N VAL A 52 -4.77 26.13 -4.59
CA VAL A 52 -4.04 25.93 -3.34
C VAL A 52 -3.95 27.22 -2.54
N ILE A 53 -3.71 28.35 -3.22
CA ILE A 53 -3.54 29.66 -2.56
C ILE A 53 -4.83 30.49 -2.50
N GLY A 54 -5.83 30.12 -3.29
CA GLY A 54 -7.11 30.79 -3.35
C GLY A 54 -8.01 30.50 -2.15
N LEU A 55 -9.05 31.33 -1.98
CA LEU A 55 -10.09 31.13 -0.96
C LEU A 55 -11.00 29.93 -1.27
N ILE A 56 -11.05 29.51 -2.54
CA ILE A 56 -11.75 28.32 -3.00
C ILE A 56 -10.67 27.27 -3.23
N SER A 57 -10.65 26.24 -2.39
CA SER A 57 -9.65 25.17 -2.46
C SER A 57 -10.11 24.01 -3.34
N GLY A 58 -9.18 23.40 -4.06
CA GLY A 58 -9.41 22.17 -4.82
C GLY A 58 -9.57 20.94 -3.93
N GLU A 59 -10.06 19.84 -4.51
CA GLU A 59 -10.24 18.59 -3.78
C GLU A 59 -8.89 17.88 -3.51
N GLU A 60 -8.54 17.73 -2.23
CA GLU A 60 -7.28 17.06 -1.84
C GLU A 60 -7.32 15.53 -2.02
N THR A 61 -8.50 14.92 -2.16
CA THR A 61 -8.67 13.50 -2.49
C THR A 61 -9.70 13.37 -3.60
N ILE A 62 -9.37 12.58 -4.63
CA ILE A 62 -10.31 12.18 -5.67
C ILE A 62 -10.48 10.67 -5.57
N GLU A 63 -11.73 10.22 -5.53
CA GLU A 63 -12.13 8.82 -5.56
C GLU A 63 -12.96 8.59 -6.81
N PHE A 64 -12.67 7.51 -7.53
CA PHE A 64 -13.39 7.15 -8.74
C PHE A 64 -13.43 5.64 -8.89
N SER A 65 -14.64 5.11 -8.97
CA SER A 65 -14.86 3.69 -9.22
C SER A 65 -15.65 3.52 -10.53
N GLU A 66 -15.17 2.67 -11.43
CA GLU A 66 -15.81 2.40 -12.73
C GLU A 66 -15.65 0.92 -13.09
N ILE A 67 -16.70 0.37 -13.72
CA ILE A 67 -16.62 -0.93 -14.40
C ILE A 67 -16.49 -0.67 -15.89
N ARG A 68 -15.36 -1.03 -16.49
CA ARG A 68 -15.10 -0.83 -17.92
C ARG A 68 -14.57 -2.11 -18.55
N GLU A 69 -15.22 -2.56 -19.62
CA GLU A 69 -14.84 -3.81 -20.32
C GLU A 69 -14.77 -5.04 -19.40
N GLY A 70 -15.61 -5.06 -18.35
CA GLY A 70 -15.64 -6.13 -17.35
C GLY A 70 -14.55 -6.03 -16.28
N LEU A 71 -13.76 -4.96 -16.26
CA LEU A 71 -12.78 -4.67 -15.21
C LEU A 71 -13.36 -3.68 -14.21
N GLU A 72 -13.37 -4.04 -12.93
CA GLU A 72 -13.68 -3.13 -11.83
C GLU A 72 -12.41 -2.38 -11.43
N LEU A 73 -12.48 -1.05 -11.49
CA LEU A 73 -11.37 -0.15 -11.20
C LEU A 73 -11.75 0.77 -10.06
N ASP A 74 -10.88 0.83 -9.05
CA ASP A 74 -11.01 1.75 -7.92
C ASP A 74 -9.78 2.66 -7.85
N LEU A 75 -9.93 3.91 -8.27
CA LEU A 75 -8.87 4.91 -8.24
C LEU A 75 -9.03 5.84 -7.06
N VAL A 76 -7.97 5.97 -6.27
CA VAL A 76 -7.86 7.01 -5.23
C VAL A 76 -6.56 7.78 -5.44
N THR A 77 -6.67 9.10 -5.60
CA THR A 77 -5.51 9.99 -5.65
C THR A 77 -5.57 11.05 -4.57
N HIS A 78 -4.41 11.47 -4.09
CA HIS A 78 -4.27 12.57 -3.15
C HIS A 78 -3.48 13.72 -3.78
N ASP A 79 -3.82 14.96 -3.41
CA ASP A 79 -2.95 16.11 -3.71
C ASP A 79 -1.56 15.84 -3.14
N ILE A 80 -0.54 16.25 -3.91
CA ILE A 80 0.87 16.07 -3.58
C ILE A 80 1.23 16.54 -2.16
N LYS A 81 0.68 17.68 -1.68
CA LYS A 81 0.96 18.14 -0.31
C LYS A 81 0.38 17.17 0.72
N LYS A 82 -0.87 16.73 0.53
CA LYS A 82 -1.52 15.76 1.43
C LYS A 82 -0.74 14.45 1.46
N PHE A 83 -0.29 13.96 0.31
CA PHE A 83 0.54 12.76 0.24
C PHE A 83 1.86 12.92 1.01
N PHE A 84 2.55 14.06 0.87
CA PHE A 84 3.79 14.35 1.59
C PHE A 84 3.56 14.45 3.11
N ASP A 85 2.46 15.05 3.54
CA ASP A 85 2.06 15.09 4.95
C ASP A 85 1.80 13.67 5.50
N LEU A 86 1.25 12.76 4.70
CA LEU A 86 1.07 11.35 5.08
C LEU A 86 2.41 10.60 5.19
N LEU A 87 3.34 10.83 4.26
CA LEU A 87 4.70 10.25 4.34
C LEU A 87 5.39 10.64 5.65
N LEU A 88 5.25 11.89 6.08
CA LEU A 88 5.83 12.40 7.34
C LEU A 88 5.16 11.84 8.61
N ARG A 89 3.98 11.20 8.49
CA ARG A 89 3.18 10.69 9.63
C ARG A 89 3.37 9.21 9.92
N ARG A 90 4.39 8.57 9.33
CA ARG A 90 4.70 7.15 9.49
C ARG A 90 3.64 6.22 8.90
N ASN A 91 3.02 6.64 7.80
CA ASN A 91 1.95 5.91 7.17
C ASN A 91 2.53 4.88 6.17
N GLY A 92 2.55 3.60 6.56
CA GLY A 92 3.06 2.51 5.71
C GLY A 92 2.26 2.32 4.42
N TYR A 93 0.98 2.65 4.43
CA TYR A 93 0.11 2.53 3.26
C TYR A 93 0.57 3.40 2.09
N VAL A 94 0.91 4.67 2.33
CA VAL A 94 1.40 5.56 1.25
C VAL A 94 2.81 5.18 0.79
N LEU A 95 3.62 4.54 1.65
CA LEU A 95 4.91 3.96 1.24
C LEU A 95 4.71 2.77 0.30
N GLU A 96 3.77 1.86 0.61
CA GLU A 96 3.43 0.74 -0.29
C GLU A 96 2.93 1.23 -1.66
N GLN A 97 2.19 2.35 -1.70
CA GLN A 97 1.78 2.97 -2.96
C GLN A 97 2.97 3.57 -3.72
N LEU A 98 3.81 4.37 -3.04
CA LEU A 98 4.95 5.04 -3.65
C LEU A 98 5.97 4.03 -4.22
N TYR A 99 6.22 2.93 -3.50
CA TYR A 99 7.19 1.92 -3.88
C TYR A 99 6.59 0.73 -4.63
N SER A 100 5.31 0.79 -5.02
CA SER A 100 4.71 -0.26 -5.83
C SER A 100 5.48 -0.42 -7.15
N PRO A 101 5.94 -1.65 -7.48
CA PRO A 101 6.61 -1.90 -8.75
C PRO A 101 5.63 -1.92 -9.94
N LEU A 102 4.32 -1.89 -9.68
CA LEU A 102 3.27 -1.97 -10.68
C LEU A 102 2.84 -0.56 -11.12
N ILE A 103 3.71 0.10 -11.88
CA ILE A 103 3.52 1.49 -12.31
C ILE A 103 2.54 1.56 -13.49
N VAL A 104 1.52 2.41 -13.35
CA VAL A 104 0.56 2.73 -14.44
C VAL A 104 0.91 4.08 -15.08
N TYR A 105 1.31 5.04 -14.26
CA TYR A 105 1.76 6.36 -14.70
C TYR A 105 2.86 6.89 -13.78
N THR A 106 3.82 7.60 -14.35
CA THR A 106 4.94 8.18 -13.60
C THR A 106 5.49 9.42 -14.32
N THR A 107 5.98 10.38 -13.53
CA THR A 107 6.84 11.47 -14.00
C THR A 107 8.26 11.30 -13.44
N PRO A 108 9.26 12.07 -13.89
CA PRO A 108 10.60 12.07 -13.28
C PRO A 108 10.59 12.41 -11.78
N GLU A 109 9.67 13.26 -11.33
CA GLU A 109 9.51 13.65 -9.93
C GLU A 109 9.05 12.49 -9.04
N HIS A 110 8.48 11.41 -9.60
CA HIS A 110 8.15 10.21 -8.84
C HIS A 110 9.43 9.50 -8.33
N GLU A 111 10.47 9.40 -9.15
CA GLU A 111 11.74 8.79 -8.74
C GLU A 111 12.50 9.69 -7.75
N GLU A 112 12.44 11.00 -7.94
CA GLU A 112 12.96 11.96 -6.95
C GLU A 112 12.22 11.87 -5.61
N LEU A 113 10.89 11.73 -5.65
CA LEU A 113 10.07 11.53 -4.46
C LEU A 113 10.45 10.24 -3.73
N LYS A 114 10.67 9.12 -4.44
CA LYS A 114 11.18 7.88 -3.83
C LYS A 114 12.51 8.10 -3.13
N ALA A 115 13.47 8.77 -3.77
CA ALA A 115 14.76 9.07 -3.16
C ALA A 115 14.60 9.87 -1.85
N ILE A 116 13.74 10.90 -1.85
CA ILE A 116 13.47 11.71 -0.64
C ILE A 116 12.73 10.89 0.42
N ALA A 117 11.72 10.12 0.03
CA ALA A 117 10.84 9.38 0.93
C ALA A 117 11.55 8.26 1.70
N SER A 118 12.70 7.79 1.23
CA SER A 118 13.58 6.90 2.02
C SER A 118 13.91 7.51 3.41
N ASN A 119 14.07 8.84 3.49
CA ASN A 119 14.32 9.57 4.74
C ASN A 119 13.04 9.83 5.57
N CYS A 120 11.86 9.43 5.08
CA CYS A 120 10.63 9.41 5.88
C CYS A 120 10.52 8.15 6.74
N ILE A 121 11.22 7.08 6.37
CA ILE A 121 11.10 5.76 7.00
C ILE A 121 11.75 5.80 8.39
N THR A 122 11.01 5.31 9.38
CA THR A 122 11.43 5.29 10.79
C THR A 122 11.06 3.97 11.42
N LYS A 123 11.74 3.60 12.51
CA LYS A 123 11.40 2.39 13.29
C LYS A 123 9.96 2.39 13.83
N HIS A 124 9.34 3.57 13.94
CA HIS A 124 7.95 3.72 14.38
C HIS A 124 6.91 3.41 13.31
N HIS A 125 7.31 3.09 12.06
CA HIS A 125 6.40 2.51 11.08
C HIS A 125 5.88 1.13 11.50
N SER A 126 6.61 0.41 12.35
CA SER A 126 6.13 -0.82 12.99
C SER A 126 4.73 -0.67 13.60
N HIS A 127 4.42 0.47 14.23
CA HIS A 127 3.10 0.73 14.81
C HIS A 127 1.97 0.74 13.77
N HIS A 128 2.23 1.22 12.55
CA HIS A 128 1.26 1.18 11.46
C HIS A 128 0.92 -0.26 11.10
N TYR A 129 1.94 -1.09 10.88
CA TYR A 129 1.77 -2.49 10.49
C TYR A 129 1.14 -3.33 11.61
N LEU A 130 1.54 -3.12 12.87
CA LEU A 130 0.92 -3.76 14.04
C LEU A 130 -0.57 -3.37 14.16
N GLY A 131 -0.88 -2.08 14.05
CA GLY A 131 -2.25 -1.59 14.10
C GLY A 131 -3.12 -2.14 12.95
N PHE A 132 -2.55 -2.25 11.75
CA PHE A 132 -3.23 -2.85 10.61
C PHE A 132 -3.49 -4.34 10.82
N ALA A 133 -2.48 -5.10 11.24
CA ALA A 133 -2.60 -6.53 11.53
C ALA A 133 -3.70 -6.79 12.57
N HIS A 134 -3.73 -6.01 13.65
CA HIS A 134 -4.77 -6.10 14.68
C HIS A 134 -6.18 -5.87 14.13
N ASN A 135 -6.36 -4.87 13.27
CA ASN A 135 -7.66 -4.58 12.67
C ASN A 135 -8.11 -5.69 11.72
N GLN A 136 -7.19 -6.26 10.94
CA GLN A 136 -7.49 -7.39 10.04
C GLN A 136 -7.78 -8.67 10.81
N TRP A 137 -7.07 -8.92 11.91
CA TRP A 137 -7.35 -10.04 12.81
C TRP A 137 -8.74 -9.93 13.42
N LYS A 138 -9.13 -8.74 13.90
CA LYS A 138 -10.49 -8.49 14.38
C LYS A 138 -11.55 -8.69 13.31
N LEU A 139 -11.27 -8.34 12.06
CA LEU A 139 -12.17 -8.58 10.94
C LEU A 139 -12.32 -10.08 10.70
N PHE A 140 -11.20 -10.81 10.66
CA PHE A 140 -11.16 -12.26 10.55
C PHE A 140 -11.97 -12.96 11.65
N GLU A 141 -11.85 -12.53 12.91
CA GLU A 141 -12.58 -13.13 14.04
C GLU A 141 -14.10 -12.93 13.96
N LYS A 142 -14.54 -11.77 13.45
CA LYS A 142 -15.96 -11.40 13.34
C LYS A 142 -16.64 -12.01 12.12
N GLU A 143 -15.89 -12.32 11.08
CA GLU A 143 -16.42 -12.83 9.84
C GLU A 143 -16.95 -14.26 10.01
N GLN A 144 -18.16 -14.52 9.50
CA GLN A 144 -18.82 -15.82 9.56
C GLN A 144 -19.51 -16.13 8.22
N PRO A 145 -19.10 -17.19 7.49
CA PRO A 145 -17.97 -18.07 7.78
C PRO A 145 -16.62 -17.32 7.65
N ARG A 146 -15.60 -17.74 8.41
CA ARG A 146 -14.27 -17.12 8.35
C ARG A 146 -13.63 -17.35 6.99
N ARG A 147 -13.15 -16.28 6.35
CA ARG A 147 -12.49 -16.36 5.03
C ARG A 147 -10.99 -16.12 5.15
N VAL A 148 -10.25 -16.68 4.19
CA VAL A 148 -8.78 -16.57 4.12
C VAL A 148 -8.28 -15.16 3.81
N LYS A 149 -9.09 -14.31 3.18
CA LYS A 149 -8.68 -12.97 2.73
C LYS A 149 -8.18 -12.11 3.90
N PRO A 150 -8.95 -11.82 4.97
CA PRO A 150 -8.44 -11.07 6.11
C PRO A 150 -7.16 -11.66 6.73
N LEU A 151 -7.05 -12.98 6.78
CA LEU A 151 -5.87 -13.67 7.32
C LEU A 151 -4.62 -13.46 6.44
N LEU A 152 -4.74 -13.52 5.11
CA LEU A 152 -3.66 -13.14 4.20
C LEU A 152 -3.21 -11.69 4.43
N TYR A 153 -4.16 -10.78 4.67
CA TYR A 153 -3.87 -9.38 5.01
C TYR A 153 -3.14 -9.23 6.36
N VAL A 154 -3.42 -10.07 7.37
CA VAL A 154 -2.66 -10.09 8.63
C VAL A 154 -1.22 -10.49 8.36
N PHE A 155 -0.99 -11.64 7.73
CA PHE A 155 0.38 -12.14 7.53
C PHE A 155 1.20 -11.20 6.67
N ARG A 156 0.64 -10.72 5.56
CA ARG A 156 1.39 -9.85 4.65
C ARG A 156 1.84 -8.54 5.30
N VAL A 157 0.99 -7.87 6.09
CA VAL A 157 1.44 -6.62 6.74
C VAL A 157 2.44 -6.87 7.86
N LEU A 158 2.35 -7.99 8.58
CA LEU A 158 3.35 -8.36 9.58
C LEU A 158 4.70 -8.61 8.90
N LEU A 159 4.72 -9.38 7.80
CA LEU A 159 5.94 -9.68 7.05
C LEU A 159 6.53 -8.41 6.40
N THR A 160 5.69 -7.53 5.84
CA THR A 160 6.12 -6.21 5.34
C THR A 160 6.75 -5.38 6.45
N GLY A 161 6.10 -5.29 7.62
CA GLY A 161 6.64 -4.56 8.76
C GLY A 161 7.99 -5.11 9.21
N ILE A 162 8.11 -6.44 9.35
CA ILE A 162 9.36 -7.07 9.80
C ILE A 162 10.47 -6.82 8.79
N HIS A 163 10.18 -7.00 7.49
CA HIS A 163 11.13 -6.71 6.42
C HIS A 163 11.60 -5.26 6.49
N LEU A 164 10.68 -4.29 6.56
CA LEU A 164 10.99 -2.88 6.65
C LEU A 164 11.89 -2.55 7.85
N MET A 165 11.58 -3.10 9.03
CA MET A 165 12.39 -2.85 10.23
C MET A 165 13.81 -3.42 10.11
N GLN A 166 13.99 -4.50 9.36
CA GLN A 166 15.28 -5.16 9.16
C GLN A 166 16.12 -4.53 8.04
N THR A 167 15.50 -4.02 6.98
CA THR A 167 16.21 -3.61 5.76
C THR A 167 16.11 -2.11 5.46
N GLY A 168 15.08 -1.43 5.96
CA GLY A 168 14.72 -0.08 5.54
C GLY A 168 14.05 -0.02 4.16
N GLU A 169 13.77 -1.16 3.55
CA GLU A 169 13.12 -1.27 2.23
C GLU A 169 11.65 -1.68 2.38
N ILE A 170 10.81 -1.26 1.44
CA ILE A 170 9.40 -1.63 1.40
C ILE A 170 9.22 -2.80 0.42
N GLU A 171 8.76 -3.94 0.94
CA GLU A 171 8.24 -5.03 0.13
C GLU A 171 6.85 -5.40 0.65
N ALA A 172 5.87 -5.28 -0.23
CA ALA A 172 4.47 -5.54 0.08
C ALA A 172 4.10 -6.97 -0.36
N ASN A 173 4.66 -7.48 -1.45
CA ASN A 173 4.24 -8.73 -2.04
C ASN A 173 4.49 -9.93 -1.11
N LEU A 174 3.40 -10.58 -0.68
CA LEU A 174 3.45 -11.68 0.28
C LEU A 174 4.23 -12.88 -0.26
N VAL A 175 4.12 -13.17 -1.55
CA VAL A 175 4.85 -14.28 -2.19
C VAL A 175 6.35 -14.05 -2.11
N LYS A 176 6.80 -12.84 -2.50
CA LYS A 176 8.23 -12.46 -2.41
C LYS A 176 8.73 -12.45 -0.97
N LEU A 177 7.95 -11.89 -0.04
CA LEU A 177 8.31 -11.93 1.39
C LEU A 177 8.49 -13.38 1.85
N ASN A 178 7.60 -14.28 1.44
CA ASN A 178 7.65 -15.67 1.87
C ASN A 178 8.83 -16.47 1.30
N GLU A 179 9.51 -16.00 0.25
CA GLU A 179 10.80 -16.57 -0.18
C GLU A 179 11.86 -16.47 0.92
N LYS A 180 11.82 -15.38 1.72
CA LYS A 180 12.68 -15.15 2.88
C LYS A 180 12.14 -15.80 4.15
N PHE A 181 10.86 -15.62 4.46
CA PHE A 181 10.27 -16.06 5.73
C PHE A 181 9.91 -17.55 5.77
N GLN A 182 9.72 -18.18 4.60
CA GLN A 182 9.50 -19.63 4.45
C GLN A 182 8.38 -20.20 5.34
N LEU A 183 7.29 -19.46 5.49
CA LEU A 183 6.11 -19.91 6.24
C LEU A 183 5.34 -20.91 5.37
N SER A 184 5.27 -22.16 5.82
CA SER A 184 4.78 -23.29 5.02
C SER A 184 3.29 -23.21 4.67
N TYR A 185 2.51 -22.47 5.46
CA TYR A 185 1.06 -22.34 5.30
C TYR A 185 0.65 -21.22 4.32
N ILE A 186 1.55 -20.27 4.00
CA ILE A 186 1.22 -19.14 3.12
C ILE A 186 0.85 -19.60 1.69
N PRO A 187 1.59 -20.53 1.05
CA PRO A 187 1.20 -21.01 -0.28
C PRO A 187 -0.20 -21.64 -0.31
N ASP A 188 -0.57 -22.39 0.74
CA ASP A 188 -1.90 -23.00 0.87
C ASP A 188 -3.00 -21.94 1.01
N LEU A 189 -2.79 -20.94 1.88
CA LEU A 189 -3.74 -19.84 2.05
C LEU A 189 -3.95 -19.04 0.75
N ILE A 190 -2.87 -18.80 0.00
CA ILE A 190 -2.96 -18.13 -1.31
C ILE A 190 -3.73 -19.01 -2.28
N ALA A 191 -3.42 -20.30 -2.38
CA ALA A 191 -4.12 -21.23 -3.27
C ALA A 191 -5.64 -21.26 -2.97
N ARG A 192 -6.02 -21.38 -1.69
CA ARG A 192 -7.43 -21.31 -1.25
C ARG A 192 -8.13 -20.04 -1.70
N LYS A 193 -7.45 -18.89 -1.64
CA LYS A 193 -8.00 -17.60 -2.11
C LYS A 193 -8.21 -17.60 -3.62
N LEU A 194 -7.30 -18.20 -4.39
CA LEU A 194 -7.35 -18.23 -5.85
C LEU A 194 -8.43 -19.17 -6.40
N GLU A 195 -8.78 -20.21 -5.65
CA GLU A 195 -9.76 -21.21 -6.08
C GLU A 195 -11.24 -20.79 -5.89
N GLY A 196 -11.50 -19.55 -5.43
CA GLY A 196 -12.84 -18.94 -5.36
C GLY A 196 -13.46 -18.89 -3.96
N GLU A 197 -14.64 -18.27 -3.86
CA GLU A 197 -15.29 -17.98 -2.57
C GLU A 197 -15.56 -19.22 -1.70
N GLU A 198 -15.93 -20.35 -2.31
CA GLU A 198 -16.26 -21.59 -1.57
C GLU A 198 -15.05 -22.17 -0.84
N LYS A 199 -13.86 -22.13 -1.46
CA LYS A 199 -12.61 -22.64 -0.86
C LYS A 199 -11.87 -21.62 -0.02
N SER A 200 -12.35 -20.38 -0.03
CA SER A 200 -11.85 -19.32 0.84
C SER A 200 -12.22 -19.52 2.30
N VAL A 201 -13.21 -20.38 2.60
CA VAL A 201 -13.68 -20.67 3.95
C VAL A 201 -12.66 -21.50 4.73
N LEU A 202 -12.34 -21.08 5.95
CA LEU A 202 -11.47 -21.80 6.86
C LEU A 202 -12.29 -22.56 7.91
N GLU A 203 -11.87 -23.79 8.19
CA GLU A 203 -12.46 -24.60 9.25
C GLU A 203 -11.98 -24.13 10.63
N ASP A 204 -12.83 -24.31 11.65
CA ASP A 204 -12.52 -23.84 13.01
C ASP A 204 -11.28 -24.52 13.62
N ALA A 205 -10.91 -25.70 13.14
CA ALA A 205 -9.77 -26.48 13.62
C ALA A 205 -8.41 -25.78 13.41
N ASP A 206 -8.29 -24.89 12.42
CA ASP A 206 -7.03 -24.23 12.07
C ASP A 206 -6.82 -22.88 12.78
N ILE A 207 -7.84 -22.35 13.45
CA ILE A 207 -7.83 -20.96 13.96
C ILE A 207 -6.80 -20.77 15.06
N GLU A 208 -6.69 -21.74 15.97
CA GLU A 208 -5.73 -21.66 17.08
C GLU A 208 -4.29 -21.65 16.56
N PHE A 209 -4.01 -22.43 15.51
CA PHE A 209 -2.71 -22.40 14.84
C PHE A 209 -2.41 -21.01 14.25
N TYR A 210 -3.35 -20.42 13.50
CA TYR A 210 -3.14 -19.09 12.93
C TYR A 210 -3.02 -17.98 13.99
N ARG A 211 -3.69 -18.14 15.14
CA ARG A 211 -3.56 -17.21 16.27
C ARG A 211 -2.15 -17.24 16.83
N GLN A 212 -1.63 -18.44 17.11
CA GLN A 212 -0.27 -18.62 17.62
C GLN A 212 0.78 -18.07 16.63
N GLU A 213 0.60 -18.30 15.33
CA GLU A 213 1.49 -17.75 14.31
C GLU A 213 1.39 -16.22 14.19
N CYS A 214 0.18 -15.65 14.31
CA CYS A 214 -0.01 -14.21 14.35
C CYS A 214 0.72 -13.60 15.55
N ASP A 215 0.53 -14.15 16.75
CA ASP A 215 1.18 -13.67 17.98
C ASP A 215 2.70 -13.78 17.88
N ARG A 216 3.22 -14.88 17.32
CA ARG A 216 4.66 -15.06 17.05
C ARG A 216 5.21 -13.97 16.13
N LEU A 217 4.51 -13.64 15.06
CA LEU A 217 4.93 -12.63 14.08
C LEU A 217 4.77 -11.19 14.62
N VAL A 218 3.77 -10.93 15.46
CA VAL A 218 3.65 -9.66 16.20
C VAL A 218 4.87 -9.44 17.08
N ASN A 219 5.24 -10.43 17.90
CA ASN A 219 6.43 -10.36 18.74
C ASN A 219 7.71 -10.14 17.91
N LEU A 220 7.82 -10.81 16.76
CA LEU A 220 8.96 -10.63 15.85
C LEU A 220 9.03 -9.21 15.26
N LEU A 221 7.89 -8.60 14.92
CA LEU A 221 7.83 -7.22 14.46
C LEU A 221 8.21 -6.23 15.58
N GLU A 222 7.75 -6.47 16.80
CA GLU A 222 8.14 -5.67 17.96
C GLU A 222 9.65 -5.77 18.25
N GLU A 223 10.21 -6.98 18.20
CA GLU A 223 11.65 -7.19 18.35
C GLU A 223 12.44 -6.49 17.24
N ALA A 224 12.02 -6.66 15.97
CA ALA A 224 12.66 -6.00 14.83
C ALA A 224 12.59 -4.47 14.95
N SER A 225 11.48 -3.92 15.43
CA SER A 225 11.34 -2.48 15.71
C SER A 225 12.30 -2.01 16.80
N SER A 226 12.46 -2.78 17.87
CA SER A 226 13.33 -2.44 19.00
C SER A 226 14.81 -2.45 18.64
N THR A 227 15.21 -3.33 17.73
CA THR A 227 16.61 -3.54 17.29
C THR A 227 16.95 -2.84 15.97
N SER A 228 15.96 -2.21 15.32
CA SER A 228 16.13 -1.56 14.02
C SER A 228 17.16 -0.43 14.05
N HIS A 229 17.95 -0.34 12.97
CA HIS A 229 18.86 0.78 12.72
C HIS A 229 18.15 2.04 12.20
N LEU A 230 16.86 1.95 11.88
CA LEU A 230 16.09 3.07 11.35
C LEU A 230 15.95 4.21 12.38
N PRO A 231 15.93 5.48 11.91
CA PRO A 231 15.81 6.62 12.80
C PRO A 231 14.44 6.65 13.51
N SER A 232 14.37 7.39 14.61
CA SER A 232 13.10 7.62 15.33
C SER A 232 12.26 8.72 14.69
N ASN A 233 12.87 9.67 13.99
CA ASN A 233 12.20 10.82 13.37
C ASN A 233 12.52 10.87 11.88
N PRO A 234 11.56 11.29 11.02
CA PRO A 234 11.83 11.50 9.61
C PRO A 234 12.71 12.75 9.40
N ASP A 235 13.58 12.72 8.39
CA ASP A 235 14.46 13.83 7.98
C ASP A 235 14.28 14.18 6.51
N ALA A 236 13.02 14.30 6.08
CA ALA A 236 12.65 14.54 4.68
C ALA A 236 11.87 15.85 4.47
N LYS A 237 11.45 16.53 5.54
CA LYS A 237 10.46 17.62 5.45
C LYS A 237 10.92 18.78 4.57
N VAL A 238 12.19 19.18 4.66
CA VAL A 238 12.73 20.28 3.84
C VAL A 238 12.77 19.88 2.37
N ALA A 239 13.33 18.70 2.04
CA ALA A 239 13.41 18.20 0.68
C ALA A 239 12.01 17.97 0.05
N LEU A 240 11.05 17.43 0.82
CA LEU A 240 9.66 17.31 0.38
C LEU A 240 9.04 18.67 0.09
N ASN A 241 9.31 19.68 0.92
CA ASN A 241 8.82 21.03 0.69
C ASN A 241 9.42 21.66 -0.59
N GLU A 242 10.72 21.47 -0.83
CA GLU A 242 11.38 21.94 -2.05
C GLU A 242 10.80 21.28 -3.30
N LEU A 243 10.60 19.95 -3.27
CA LEU A 243 9.95 19.21 -4.35
C LEU A 243 8.51 19.71 -4.57
N LEU A 244 7.74 19.92 -3.50
CA LEU A 244 6.37 20.42 -3.57
C LEU A 244 6.29 21.78 -4.26
N ILE A 245 7.16 22.72 -3.86
CA ILE A 245 7.23 24.05 -4.47
C ILE A 245 7.62 23.92 -5.94
N LYS A 246 8.66 23.14 -6.25
CA LYS A 246 9.14 22.95 -7.63
C LYS A 246 8.03 22.43 -8.54
N VAL A 247 7.32 21.38 -8.13
CA VAL A 247 6.22 20.76 -8.90
C VAL A 247 5.08 21.76 -9.14
N ARG A 248 4.68 22.51 -8.11
CA ARG A 248 3.59 23.49 -8.25
C ARG A 248 3.97 24.68 -9.13
N MET A 249 5.22 25.14 -9.06
CA MET A 249 5.72 26.24 -9.87
C MET A 249 5.88 25.85 -11.35
N ALA A 250 6.09 24.57 -11.66
CA ALA A 250 6.16 24.09 -13.04
C ALA A 250 4.79 24.09 -13.76
N SER A 251 3.69 24.18 -13.00
CA SER A 251 2.32 24.23 -13.52
C SER A 251 1.76 25.66 -13.65
N VAL A 252 2.62 26.68 -13.46
CA VAL A 252 2.28 28.11 -13.57
C VAL A 252 2.61 28.64 -14.97
#